data_AF-A0A8T1NS89-F1
#
_entry.id   AF-A0A8T1NS89-F1
#
_cell.length_a   1.000
_cell.length_b   1.000
_cell.length_c   1.000
_cell.angle_alpha   90.00
_cell.angle_beta   90.00
_cell.angle_gamma   90.00
#
_symmetry.space_group_name_H-M   'P 1'
#
loop_
_entity.id
_entity.type
_entity.pdbx_description
1 polymer ?
#
loop_
_entity_poly.entity_id
_entity_poly.type
_entity_poly.pdbx_seq_one_letter_code
_entity_poly.pdbx_strand_id
1 'polypeptide(L)'
;MEGVKVNVKVREIIKPSSLASQGLKIFKLSLLDQIAPPLYVPWIFYYAIPSSTGKESNAIETQERISHLKQSLSQALTRISPLAGRVKDNLFIEYNDEGADFSEAEVNCPLSEILSNPSMELMQLAVQVNIFSCEGMAIGICAVHKLVDGATLSFFVTMWGAINASGGSAGDSFTPFFPGSQLFPPRDLSVPRFEIPKAKCITKRFLFPASKIAALKERVLLASKTDTIFSPTPIEVVSALIWRYMMEVSRERSGCLSPSIMTHAVNLRPRNDPVPLPESASGNLSWLAIAPATEKSLIELQDLVKQIRNAIKTIDKDYAREMQGENGFSLMSECLKQVGELVPENVEVFRFISWAKLRLHEADFGWGKPIWVSTAGSAFKNTISPTPPRIRSPTPPPPPPPPITNPQSSIDGPLIALNIATQINEKLTPSTFPQWRAHFEALLIGYNLIDYVTGDKPCPSPNDSSVSSLQKSHWVWQDKLILSAILASTTPTITPFISAATTSQAAWCKLNTMYASRSRSPWVSMDEQDMSIFEHNQDLCSFISLH
;
A
#
# COMPACT_ATOMS: atom_id res chain seq x y z
N MET A 1 9.02 19.76 0.58
CA MET A 1 9.83 19.44 -0.61
C MET A 1 9.14 20.07 -1.81
N GLU A 2 9.90 20.65 -2.74
CA GLU A 2 9.31 21.26 -3.93
C GLU A 2 8.62 20.22 -4.82
N GLY A 3 7.70 20.70 -5.66
CA GLY A 3 7.05 19.90 -6.70
C GLY A 3 8.08 19.41 -7.71
N VAL A 4 8.57 18.20 -7.44
CA VAL A 4 9.31 17.34 -8.35
C VAL A 4 8.50 17.26 -9.69
N LYS A 5 9.12 17.44 -10.88
CA LYS A 5 8.47 17.55 -12.22
C LYS A 5 8.81 16.40 -13.20
N VAL A 6 7.81 15.84 -13.90
CA VAL A 6 8.01 14.92 -15.04
C VAL A 6 7.95 15.69 -16.35
N ASN A 7 8.83 15.35 -17.29
CA ASN A 7 8.84 15.90 -18.64
C ASN A 7 8.62 14.78 -19.67
N VAL A 8 7.42 14.72 -20.25
CA VAL A 8 7.09 13.74 -21.32
C VAL A 8 7.69 14.23 -22.63
N LYS A 9 8.56 13.42 -23.24
CA LYS A 9 9.33 13.73 -24.46
C LYS A 9 8.64 13.25 -25.73
N VAL A 10 8.10 12.04 -25.68
CA VAL A 10 7.49 11.36 -26.83
C VAL A 10 6.13 10.82 -26.41
N ARG A 11 5.15 10.88 -27.32
CA ARG A 11 3.90 10.13 -27.28
C ARG A 11 3.65 9.52 -28.65
N GLU A 12 3.30 8.25 -28.68
CA GLU A 12 3.05 7.51 -29.91
C GLU A 12 2.10 6.32 -29.65
N ILE A 13 1.55 5.76 -30.72
CA ILE A 13 0.62 4.63 -30.67
C ILE A 13 1.33 3.37 -31.15
N ILE A 14 1.51 2.40 -30.24
CA ILE A 14 2.09 1.09 -30.56
C ILE A 14 0.96 0.16 -31.04
N LYS A 15 1.03 -0.20 -32.32
CA LYS A 15 0.09 -1.13 -32.97
C LYS A 15 0.58 -2.59 -32.85
N PRO A 16 -0.30 -3.59 -32.97
CA PRO A 16 0.08 -4.99 -33.12
C PRO A 16 1.08 -5.20 -34.26
N SER A 17 2.04 -6.12 -34.08
CA SER A 17 3.13 -6.38 -35.03
C SER A 17 2.70 -7.07 -36.32
N SER A 18 1.53 -7.71 -36.33
CA SER A 18 0.87 -8.21 -37.54
C SER A 18 -0.54 -7.63 -37.61
N LEU A 19 -0.88 -7.07 -38.77
CA LEU A 19 -2.21 -6.49 -39.00
C LEU A 19 -3.32 -7.51 -38.75
N ALA A 20 -4.42 -7.03 -38.20
CA ALA A 20 -5.67 -7.77 -38.21
C ALA A 20 -6.10 -8.05 -39.66
N SER A 21 -6.00 -9.31 -40.09
CA SER A 21 -6.50 -9.81 -41.39
C SER A 21 -7.78 -9.10 -41.84
N GLN A 22 -7.71 -8.38 -42.97
CA GLN A 22 -8.62 -7.31 -43.38
C GLN A 22 -10.09 -7.48 -42.95
N GLY A 23 -10.49 -6.72 -41.93
CA GLY A 23 -11.87 -6.67 -41.42
C GLY A 23 -11.91 -6.18 -39.98
N LEU A 24 -13.05 -5.59 -39.57
CA LEU A 24 -13.30 -5.23 -38.18
C LEU A 24 -13.35 -6.51 -37.33
N LYS A 25 -12.50 -6.62 -36.31
CA LYS A 25 -12.54 -7.74 -35.38
C LYS A 25 -13.24 -7.35 -34.09
N ILE A 26 -14.09 -8.24 -33.60
CA ILE A 26 -14.95 -8.04 -32.45
C ILE A 26 -14.61 -9.09 -31.39
N PHE A 27 -14.16 -8.64 -30.23
CA PHE A 27 -14.00 -9.47 -29.05
C PHE A 27 -15.23 -9.30 -28.15
N LYS A 28 -16.01 -10.36 -27.97
CA LYS A 28 -17.18 -10.33 -27.08
C LYS A 28 -16.73 -10.35 -25.62
N LEU A 29 -17.25 -9.45 -24.80
CA LEU A 29 -17.05 -9.48 -23.36
C LEU A 29 -17.73 -10.72 -22.76
N SER A 30 -17.24 -11.21 -21.62
CA SER A 30 -17.97 -12.14 -20.75
C SER A 30 -18.89 -11.39 -19.79
N LEU A 31 -19.85 -12.06 -19.16
CA LEU A 31 -20.67 -11.47 -18.09
C LEU A 31 -19.80 -10.92 -16.93
N LEU A 32 -18.66 -11.54 -16.63
CA LEU A 32 -17.72 -11.01 -15.62
C LEU A 32 -17.06 -9.70 -16.06
N ASP A 33 -16.68 -9.60 -17.34
CA ASP A 33 -16.19 -8.34 -17.93
C ASP A 33 -17.30 -7.26 -17.97
N GLN A 34 -18.55 -7.64 -18.25
CA GLN A 34 -19.71 -6.75 -18.23
C GLN A 34 -20.01 -6.21 -16.82
N ILE A 35 -19.84 -7.02 -15.78
CA ILE A 35 -20.00 -6.65 -14.36
C ILE A 35 -18.83 -5.80 -13.84
N ALA A 36 -17.59 -6.10 -14.28
CA ALA A 36 -16.37 -5.45 -13.79
C ALA A 36 -16.45 -3.92 -13.84
N PRO A 37 -15.94 -3.18 -12.85
CA PRO A 37 -16.08 -1.73 -12.80
C PRO A 37 -15.41 -1.04 -14.01
N PRO A 38 -15.98 0.05 -14.55
CA PRO A 38 -15.38 0.84 -15.63
C PRO A 38 -14.24 1.73 -15.10
N LEU A 39 -13.17 1.09 -14.63
CA LEU A 39 -11.96 1.74 -14.10
C LEU A 39 -10.71 1.17 -14.77
N TYR A 40 -9.59 1.88 -14.60
CA TYR A 40 -8.27 1.45 -15.05
C TYR A 40 -7.45 0.90 -13.88
N VAL A 41 -6.60 -0.09 -14.16
CA VAL A 41 -5.70 -0.73 -13.20
C VAL A 41 -4.27 -0.20 -13.42
N PRO A 42 -3.77 0.72 -12.57
CA PRO A 42 -2.44 1.31 -12.74
C PRO A 42 -1.36 0.59 -11.92
N TRP A 43 -0.40 -0.01 -12.60
CA TRP A 43 0.79 -0.62 -12.00
C TRP A 43 2.07 0.12 -12.40
N ILE A 44 3.08 0.06 -11.53
CA ILE A 44 4.38 0.69 -11.73
C ILE A 44 5.46 -0.32 -11.35
N PHE A 45 6.25 -0.77 -12.31
CA PHE A 45 7.34 -1.73 -12.15
C PHE A 45 8.67 -0.95 -12.15
N TYR A 46 9.49 -1.07 -11.10
CA TYR A 46 10.75 -0.32 -10.97
C TYR A 46 11.95 -1.25 -11.15
N TYR A 47 12.88 -0.86 -12.02
CA TYR A 47 14.07 -1.62 -12.38
C TYR A 47 15.32 -0.84 -11.98
N ALA A 48 16.21 -1.49 -11.24
CA ALA A 48 17.59 -1.04 -11.10
C ALA A 48 18.38 -1.66 -12.26
N ILE A 49 18.68 -0.87 -13.30
CA ILE A 49 19.47 -1.32 -14.44
C ILE A 49 20.95 -1.23 -14.06
N PRO A 50 21.75 -2.32 -14.15
CA PRO A 50 23.18 -2.24 -13.89
C PRO A 50 23.91 -1.46 -14.98
N SER A 51 24.83 -0.58 -14.60
CA SER A 51 25.71 0.14 -15.53
C SER A 51 26.62 -0.83 -16.29
N SER A 52 26.55 -0.81 -17.62
CA SER A 52 27.32 -1.64 -18.56
C SER A 52 28.83 -1.32 -18.51
N THR A 53 29.54 -1.85 -17.51
CA THR A 53 30.91 -1.44 -17.08
C THR A 53 30.95 -0.07 -16.39
N GLY A 54 32.06 0.24 -15.73
CA GLY A 54 32.28 1.50 -14.99
C GLY A 54 32.58 2.71 -15.88
N LYS A 55 31.76 2.92 -16.90
CA LYS A 55 31.70 4.10 -17.76
C LYS A 55 30.28 4.64 -17.72
N GLU A 56 30.09 5.91 -18.05
CA GLU A 56 28.76 6.51 -18.22
C GLU A 56 27.99 5.72 -19.30
N SER A 57 26.78 5.25 -19.00
CA SER A 57 25.95 4.57 -20.02
C SER A 57 25.50 5.62 -21.02
N ASN A 58 25.84 5.42 -22.29
CA ASN A 58 25.46 6.39 -23.31
C ASN A 58 23.94 6.42 -23.45
N ALA A 59 23.36 7.62 -23.67
CA ALA A 59 21.92 7.78 -23.94
C ALA A 59 21.42 6.87 -25.08
N ILE A 60 22.32 6.48 -25.99
CA ILE A 60 22.13 5.45 -27.03
C ILE A 60 21.62 4.12 -26.44
N GLU A 61 22.28 3.57 -25.40
CA GLU A 61 21.85 2.30 -24.77
C GLU A 61 20.43 2.40 -24.19
N THR A 62 20.08 3.57 -23.64
CA THR A 62 18.74 3.82 -23.11
C THR A 62 17.70 3.93 -24.23
N GLN A 63 18.03 4.60 -25.36
CA GLN A 63 17.13 4.68 -26.50
C GLN A 63 16.96 3.32 -27.20
N GLU A 64 18.01 2.49 -27.25
CA GLU A 64 17.94 1.10 -27.74
C GLU A 64 17.04 0.24 -26.84
N ARG A 65 17.18 0.32 -25.51
CA ARG A 65 16.26 -0.34 -24.55
C ARG A 65 14.80 0.08 -24.79
N ILE A 66 14.55 1.38 -25.00
CA ILE A 66 13.22 1.91 -25.31
C ILE A 66 12.71 1.40 -26.68
N SER A 67 13.55 1.36 -27.70
CA SER A 67 13.21 0.83 -29.03
C SER A 67 12.81 -0.64 -28.96
N HIS A 68 13.56 -1.46 -28.21
CA HIS A 68 13.19 -2.84 -27.96
C HIS A 68 11.86 -2.98 -27.20
N LEU A 69 11.59 -2.13 -26.18
CA LEU A 69 10.30 -2.12 -25.47
C LEU A 69 9.11 -1.85 -26.40
N LYS A 70 9.26 -0.91 -27.34
CA LYS A 70 8.22 -0.60 -28.35
C LYS A 70 7.98 -1.79 -29.28
N GLN A 71 9.05 -2.40 -29.80
CA GLN A 71 8.99 -3.55 -30.70
C GLN A 71 8.40 -4.80 -30.02
N SER A 72 8.81 -5.08 -28.78
CA SER A 72 8.29 -6.21 -28.00
C SER A 72 6.85 -5.97 -27.54
N LEU A 73 6.45 -4.71 -27.27
CA LEU A 73 5.06 -4.36 -26.95
C LEU A 73 4.15 -4.58 -28.17
N SER A 74 4.60 -4.19 -29.36
CA SER A 74 3.91 -4.47 -30.62
C SER A 74 3.67 -5.98 -30.81
N GLN A 75 4.66 -6.81 -30.50
CA GLN A 75 4.55 -8.28 -30.55
C GLN A 75 3.67 -8.86 -29.43
N ALA A 76 3.71 -8.30 -28.22
CA ALA A 76 2.86 -8.71 -27.11
C ALA A 76 1.38 -8.38 -27.35
N LEU A 77 1.10 -7.22 -27.96
CA LEU A 77 -0.25 -6.83 -28.40
C LEU A 77 -0.79 -7.72 -29.52
N THR A 78 0.05 -8.27 -30.39
CA THR A 78 -0.37 -9.31 -31.34
C THR A 78 -0.95 -10.54 -30.63
N ARG A 79 -0.37 -10.95 -29.48
CA ARG A 79 -0.84 -12.11 -28.70
C ARG A 79 -2.15 -11.81 -27.95
N ILE A 80 -2.36 -10.57 -27.50
CA ILE A 80 -3.58 -10.15 -26.76
C ILE A 80 -4.22 -8.93 -27.45
N SER A 81 -4.66 -9.13 -28.69
CA SER A 81 -5.14 -8.05 -29.59
C SER A 81 -6.26 -7.16 -29.03
N PRO A 82 -7.20 -7.65 -28.18
CA PRO A 82 -8.22 -6.78 -27.59
C PRO A 82 -7.67 -5.63 -26.71
N LEU A 83 -6.42 -5.72 -26.20
CA LEU A 83 -5.78 -4.61 -25.49
C LEU A 83 -5.47 -3.40 -26.40
N ALA A 84 -5.38 -3.62 -27.71
CA ALA A 84 -5.21 -2.58 -28.74
C ALA A 84 -6.54 -2.10 -29.35
N GLY A 85 -7.68 -2.56 -28.82
CA GLY A 85 -9.02 -2.20 -29.29
C GLY A 85 -9.69 -1.11 -28.43
N ARG A 86 -10.99 -0.90 -28.64
CA ARG A 86 -11.88 0.04 -27.91
C ARG A 86 -13.15 -0.67 -27.43
N VAL A 87 -13.51 -0.49 -26.15
CA VAL A 87 -14.78 -1.03 -25.60
C VAL A 87 -15.97 -0.29 -26.21
N LYS A 88 -16.98 -1.04 -26.67
CA LYS A 88 -18.27 -0.53 -27.15
C LYS A 88 -19.41 -1.06 -26.28
N ASP A 89 -20.30 -0.15 -25.88
CA ASP A 89 -21.60 -0.39 -25.25
C ASP A 89 -21.64 -1.31 -24.01
N ASN A 90 -20.47 -1.61 -23.41
CA ASN A 90 -20.30 -2.66 -22.41
C ASN A 90 -20.71 -4.08 -22.91
N LEU A 91 -20.61 -4.33 -24.22
CA LEU A 91 -20.94 -5.62 -24.86
C LEU A 91 -19.73 -6.27 -25.53
N PHE A 92 -18.87 -5.48 -26.20
CA PHE A 92 -17.73 -5.98 -26.96
C PHE A 92 -16.57 -4.97 -27.01
N ILE A 93 -15.45 -5.42 -27.58
CA ILE A 93 -14.30 -4.59 -27.95
C ILE A 93 -14.12 -4.70 -29.45
N GLU A 94 -14.12 -3.56 -30.14
CA GLU A 94 -13.67 -3.46 -31.52
C GLU A 94 -12.14 -3.37 -31.54
N TYR A 95 -11.47 -4.16 -32.37
CA TYR A 95 -10.04 -4.02 -32.60
C TYR A 95 -9.72 -4.03 -34.10
N ASN A 96 -9.02 -2.97 -34.50
CA ASN A 96 -8.84 -2.44 -35.85
C ASN A 96 -7.42 -1.84 -35.99
N ASP A 97 -6.48 -2.37 -35.22
CA ASP A 97 -5.10 -1.89 -35.07
C ASP A 97 -5.00 -0.42 -34.61
N GLU A 98 -5.96 0.06 -33.80
CA GLU A 98 -5.90 1.37 -33.11
C GLU A 98 -4.81 1.48 -32.03
N GLY A 99 -4.30 0.35 -31.52
CA GLY A 99 -3.09 0.30 -30.71
C GLY A 99 -3.24 0.72 -29.23
N ALA A 100 -2.11 0.64 -28.53
CA ALA A 100 -1.92 1.09 -27.16
C ALA A 100 -1.06 2.36 -27.12
N ASP A 101 -1.34 3.26 -26.19
CA ASP A 101 -0.61 4.53 -26.06
C ASP A 101 0.73 4.32 -25.35
N PHE A 102 1.81 4.85 -25.90
CA PHE A 102 3.16 4.74 -25.34
C PHE A 102 3.76 6.13 -25.15
N SER A 103 4.27 6.40 -23.95
CA SER A 103 4.89 7.67 -23.57
C SER A 103 6.32 7.48 -23.04
N GLU A 104 7.25 8.33 -23.48
CA GLU A 104 8.61 8.41 -22.92
C GLU A 104 8.71 9.64 -22.02
N ALA A 105 9.22 9.47 -20.81
CA ALA A 105 9.29 10.53 -19.80
C ALA A 105 10.62 10.56 -19.04
N GLU A 106 11.20 11.75 -18.94
CA GLU A 106 12.24 12.03 -17.93
C GLU A 106 11.56 12.28 -16.59
N VAL A 107 11.90 11.45 -15.60
CA VAL A 107 11.30 11.54 -14.27
C VAL A 107 12.12 12.39 -13.34
N ASN A 108 11.43 13.40 -12.82
CA ASN A 108 11.59 13.80 -11.44
C ASN A 108 10.21 13.95 -10.79
N CYS A 109 9.20 13.07 -10.89
CA CYS A 109 7.90 13.28 -10.19
C CYS A 109 7.12 12.01 -9.78
N PRO A 110 6.13 12.14 -8.87
CA PRO A 110 5.15 11.09 -8.62
C PRO A 110 4.18 10.92 -9.80
N LEU A 111 4.19 9.74 -10.40
CA LEU A 111 3.38 9.35 -11.58
C LEU A 111 1.86 9.54 -11.43
N SER A 112 1.36 9.73 -10.20
CA SER A 112 -0.06 9.90 -9.89
C SER A 112 -0.72 11.07 -10.62
N GLU A 113 -0.01 12.16 -10.90
CA GLU A 113 -0.61 13.32 -11.58
C GLU A 113 -0.98 13.02 -13.03
N ILE A 114 -0.15 12.24 -13.74
CA ILE A 114 -0.39 11.82 -15.12
C ILE A 114 -1.49 10.74 -15.17
N LEU A 115 -1.41 9.75 -14.28
CA LEU A 115 -2.41 8.67 -14.19
C LEU A 115 -3.75 9.10 -13.56
N SER A 116 -3.85 10.32 -13.03
CA SER A 116 -5.13 10.87 -12.54
C SER A 116 -6.08 11.23 -13.68
N ASN A 117 -5.56 11.57 -14.88
CA ASN A 117 -6.39 12.00 -16.00
C ASN A 117 -5.77 11.68 -17.39
N PRO A 118 -5.45 10.40 -17.71
CA PRO A 118 -5.36 9.98 -19.10
C PRO A 118 -6.70 10.24 -19.81
N SER A 119 -6.72 10.28 -21.15
CA SER A 119 -7.96 10.47 -21.92
C SER A 119 -8.89 9.25 -21.78
N MET A 120 -9.66 9.23 -20.70
CA MET A 120 -10.27 8.06 -20.05
C MET A 120 -11.28 7.29 -20.91
N GLU A 121 -11.72 7.89 -22.01
CA GLU A 121 -12.76 7.36 -22.90
C GLU A 121 -12.18 6.72 -24.18
N LEU A 122 -10.88 6.87 -24.45
CA LEU A 122 -10.30 6.59 -25.77
C LEU A 122 -9.29 5.43 -25.86
N MET A 123 -8.83 4.84 -24.75
CA MET A 123 -7.66 3.93 -24.79
C MET A 123 -7.77 2.76 -23.81
N GLN A 124 -7.41 1.54 -24.23
CA GLN A 124 -7.61 0.31 -23.44
C GLN A 124 -6.34 -0.14 -22.70
N LEU A 125 -5.17 0.22 -23.22
CA LEU A 125 -3.87 0.09 -22.59
C LEU A 125 -3.06 1.38 -22.82
N ALA A 126 -2.44 1.88 -21.76
CA ALA A 126 -1.43 2.94 -21.80
C ALA A 126 -0.16 2.49 -21.07
N VAL A 127 1.00 2.82 -21.64
CA VAL A 127 2.33 2.49 -21.13
C VAL A 127 3.17 3.77 -21.06
N GLN A 128 3.87 3.98 -19.94
CA GLN A 128 4.82 5.07 -19.80
C GLN A 128 6.16 4.53 -19.31
N VAL A 129 7.20 4.70 -20.14
CA VAL A 129 8.58 4.42 -19.76
C VAL A 129 9.18 5.68 -19.15
N ASN A 130 9.75 5.52 -17.97
CA ASN A 130 10.20 6.59 -17.09
C ASN A 130 11.68 6.42 -16.79
N ILE A 131 12.52 7.32 -17.27
CA ILE A 131 13.97 7.30 -17.05
C ILE A 131 14.32 8.23 -15.89
N PHE A 132 15.11 7.74 -14.94
CA PHE A 132 15.62 8.51 -13.81
C PHE A 132 17.08 8.95 -14.06
N SER A 133 17.54 9.99 -13.35
CA SER A 133 18.91 10.50 -13.44
C SER A 133 20.01 9.53 -12.97
N CYS A 134 19.62 8.38 -12.40
CA CYS A 134 20.49 7.27 -12.00
C CYS A 134 20.37 6.06 -12.94
N GLU A 135 19.89 6.27 -14.19
CA GLU A 135 19.68 5.25 -15.24
C GLU A 135 18.67 4.13 -14.90
N GLY A 136 18.18 4.08 -13.65
CA GLY A 136 17.02 3.27 -13.27
C GLY A 136 15.79 3.64 -14.09
N MET A 137 14.92 2.66 -14.28
CA MET A 137 13.72 2.77 -15.11
C MET A 137 12.46 2.42 -14.30
N ALA A 138 11.37 3.14 -14.52
CA ALA A 138 10.04 2.66 -14.16
C ALA A 138 9.15 2.45 -15.39
N ILE A 139 8.44 1.33 -15.43
CA ILE A 139 7.43 1.06 -16.46
C ILE A 139 6.08 1.19 -15.79
N GLY A 140 5.39 2.30 -16.07
CA GLY A 140 4.01 2.52 -15.70
C GLY A 140 3.09 1.87 -16.74
N ILE A 141 2.10 1.10 -16.29
CA ILE A 141 1.18 0.34 -17.13
C ILE A 141 -0.23 0.56 -16.60
N CYS A 142 -1.16 0.95 -17.47
CA CYS A 142 -2.53 1.25 -17.11
C CYS A 142 -3.48 0.58 -18.10
N ALA A 143 -4.25 -0.42 -17.64
CA ALA A 143 -5.13 -1.23 -18.49
C ALA A 143 -6.59 -1.17 -18.00
N VAL A 144 -7.56 -1.23 -18.90
CA VAL A 144 -8.98 -1.16 -18.52
C VAL A 144 -9.42 -2.46 -17.82
N HIS A 145 -10.01 -2.34 -16.63
CA HIS A 145 -10.47 -3.50 -15.85
C HIS A 145 -11.58 -4.27 -16.56
N LYS A 146 -12.28 -3.64 -17.52
CA LYS A 146 -13.24 -4.31 -18.43
C LYS A 146 -12.67 -5.42 -19.30
N LEU A 147 -11.35 -5.54 -19.44
CA LEU A 147 -10.70 -6.61 -20.20
C LEU A 147 -9.73 -7.45 -19.38
N VAL A 148 -9.15 -6.89 -18.30
CA VAL A 148 -8.13 -7.59 -17.50
C VAL A 148 -8.46 -7.58 -16.02
N ASP A 149 -8.41 -8.76 -15.42
CA ASP A 149 -8.12 -8.89 -13.99
C ASP A 149 -6.59 -8.86 -13.75
N GLY A 150 -6.18 -8.79 -12.49
CA GLY A 150 -4.76 -8.75 -12.13
C GLY A 150 -3.97 -10.00 -12.56
N ALA A 151 -4.62 -11.15 -12.75
CA ALA A 151 -3.93 -12.32 -13.28
C ALA A 151 -3.61 -12.15 -14.77
N THR A 152 -4.58 -11.71 -15.57
CA THR A 152 -4.39 -11.41 -17.00
C THR A 152 -3.36 -10.30 -17.22
N LEU A 153 -3.42 -9.21 -16.44
CA LEU A 153 -2.47 -8.11 -16.57
C LEU A 153 -1.05 -8.56 -16.19
N SER A 154 -0.89 -9.38 -15.15
CA SER A 154 0.44 -9.91 -14.79
C SER A 154 0.99 -10.88 -15.84
N PHE A 155 0.14 -11.76 -16.38
CA PHE A 155 0.51 -12.64 -17.49
C PHE A 155 0.98 -11.82 -18.70
N PHE A 156 0.24 -10.77 -19.08
CA PHE A 156 0.61 -9.88 -20.18
C PHE A 156 1.98 -9.22 -19.97
N VAL A 157 2.26 -8.65 -18.78
CA VAL A 157 3.55 -7.99 -18.53
C VAL A 157 4.70 -9.00 -18.45
N THR A 158 4.47 -10.20 -17.91
CA THR A 158 5.47 -11.28 -17.86
C THR A 158 5.79 -11.81 -19.26
N MET A 159 4.77 -12.01 -20.10
CA MET A 159 4.90 -12.36 -21.52
C MET A 159 5.63 -11.27 -22.30
N TRP A 160 5.27 -10.00 -22.13
CA TRP A 160 5.94 -8.87 -22.79
C TRP A 160 7.42 -8.78 -22.41
N GLY A 161 7.75 -8.95 -21.12
CA GLY A 161 9.13 -9.04 -20.64
C GLY A 161 9.92 -10.16 -21.31
N ALA A 162 9.37 -11.39 -21.32
CA ALA A 162 10.01 -12.54 -21.97
C ALA A 162 10.19 -12.35 -23.49
N ILE A 163 9.21 -11.75 -24.17
CA ILE A 163 9.33 -11.36 -25.59
C ILE A 163 10.50 -10.37 -25.76
N ASN A 164 10.60 -9.33 -24.93
CA ASN A 164 11.69 -8.35 -24.99
C ASN A 164 13.08 -9.00 -24.74
N ALA A 165 13.20 -9.79 -23.67
CA ALA A 165 14.44 -10.45 -23.26
C ALA A 165 15.00 -11.43 -24.32
N SER A 166 14.10 -11.96 -25.17
CA SER A 166 14.37 -13.00 -26.18
C SER A 166 14.55 -12.47 -27.62
N GLY A 167 14.53 -11.14 -27.81
CA GLY A 167 14.49 -10.54 -29.16
C GLY A 167 13.24 -10.92 -29.97
N GLY A 168 12.14 -11.23 -29.27
CA GLY A 168 10.87 -11.67 -29.85
C GLY A 168 10.69 -13.18 -29.94
N SER A 169 11.78 -13.97 -29.86
CA SER A 169 11.73 -15.42 -30.12
C SER A 169 10.89 -16.22 -29.12
N ALA A 170 10.70 -15.74 -27.89
CA ALA A 170 9.84 -16.39 -26.90
C ALA A 170 8.34 -16.21 -27.18
N GLY A 171 7.94 -15.36 -28.15
CA GLY A 171 6.53 -15.02 -28.39
C GLY A 171 5.62 -16.22 -28.68
N ASP A 172 6.13 -17.24 -29.37
CA ASP A 172 5.38 -18.48 -29.67
C ASP A 172 5.30 -19.47 -28.50
N SER A 173 6.00 -19.21 -27.39
CA SER A 173 5.84 -19.96 -26.14
C SER A 173 4.63 -19.52 -25.32
N PHE A 174 3.97 -18.41 -25.70
CA PHE A 174 2.82 -17.85 -24.99
C PHE A 174 1.55 -17.91 -25.83
N THR A 175 0.61 -18.76 -25.39
CA THR A 175 -0.72 -18.92 -26.00
C THR A 175 -1.81 -18.44 -25.03
N PRO A 176 -2.04 -17.10 -24.93
CA PRO A 176 -3.21 -16.57 -24.25
C PRO A 176 -4.50 -17.00 -24.97
N PHE A 177 -5.55 -17.26 -24.20
CA PHE A 177 -6.89 -17.54 -24.72
C PHE A 177 -7.94 -16.98 -23.76
N PHE A 178 -9.12 -16.67 -24.27
CA PHE A 178 -10.19 -16.02 -23.52
C PHE A 178 -11.39 -16.98 -23.33
N PRO A 179 -11.44 -17.78 -22.24
CA PRO A 179 -12.58 -18.66 -21.99
C PRO A 179 -13.79 -17.91 -21.41
N GLY A 180 -13.63 -16.63 -21.03
CA GLY A 180 -14.65 -15.85 -20.32
C GLY A 180 -16.04 -15.91 -20.95
N SER A 181 -16.18 -15.63 -22.24
CA SER A 181 -17.49 -15.60 -22.92
C SER A 181 -18.11 -16.99 -23.16
N GLN A 182 -17.36 -18.08 -22.88
CA GLN A 182 -17.87 -19.46 -22.91
C GLN A 182 -18.31 -19.92 -21.52
N LEU A 183 -17.54 -19.58 -20.48
CA LEU A 183 -17.82 -19.93 -19.08
C LEU A 183 -18.87 -19.00 -18.44
N PHE A 184 -18.92 -17.75 -18.88
CA PHE A 184 -19.82 -16.71 -18.38
C PHE A 184 -20.40 -15.93 -19.57
N PRO A 185 -21.40 -16.48 -20.29
CA PRO A 185 -21.93 -15.88 -21.51
C PRO A 185 -22.48 -14.47 -21.27
N PRO A 186 -22.17 -13.49 -22.15
CA PRO A 186 -22.67 -12.13 -22.01
C PRO A 186 -24.19 -12.05 -22.13
N ARG A 187 -24.76 -10.94 -21.63
CA ARG A 187 -26.19 -10.62 -21.76
C ARG A 187 -26.38 -9.19 -22.29
N ASP A 188 -27.41 -9.02 -23.11
CA ASP A 188 -27.78 -7.73 -23.71
C ASP A 188 -28.69 -6.87 -22.80
N LEU A 189 -29.03 -7.40 -21.61
CA LEU A 189 -29.84 -6.72 -20.60
C LEU A 189 -29.01 -5.70 -19.81
N SER A 190 -29.69 -4.87 -19.00
CA SER A 190 -29.06 -4.00 -18.01
C SER A 190 -28.39 -4.81 -16.88
N VAL A 191 -27.16 -5.27 -17.14
CA VAL A 191 -26.30 -5.92 -16.13
C VAL A 191 -26.03 -4.94 -14.98
N PRO A 192 -26.26 -5.33 -13.71
CA PRO A 192 -25.89 -4.52 -12.54
C PRO A 192 -24.44 -4.04 -12.62
N ARG A 193 -24.25 -2.72 -12.61
CA ARG A 193 -22.92 -2.10 -12.67
C ARG A 193 -22.36 -2.03 -11.26
N PHE A 194 -21.17 -2.62 -11.05
CA PHE A 194 -20.45 -2.43 -9.80
C PHE A 194 -19.80 -1.04 -9.76
N GLU A 195 -20.60 -0.02 -9.46
CA GLU A 195 -20.10 1.35 -9.31
C GLU A 195 -19.41 1.53 -7.96
N ILE A 196 -18.23 2.17 -7.99
CA ILE A 196 -17.44 2.45 -6.80
C ILE A 196 -17.36 3.98 -6.65
N PRO A 197 -17.97 4.58 -5.61
CA PRO A 197 -17.97 6.03 -5.43
C PRO A 197 -16.54 6.61 -5.43
N LYS A 198 -16.27 7.49 -6.41
CA LYS A 198 -15.02 8.26 -6.48
C LYS A 198 -15.03 9.31 -5.36
N ALA A 199 -13.89 9.50 -4.71
CA ALA A 199 -13.70 10.55 -3.71
C ALA A 199 -12.25 11.06 -3.71
N LYS A 200 -12.04 12.22 -3.06
CA LYS A 200 -10.70 12.74 -2.79
C LYS A 200 -10.04 11.88 -1.69
N CYS A 201 -9.30 10.85 -2.12
CA CYS A 201 -8.61 9.90 -1.25
C CYS A 201 -7.10 10.19 -1.16
N ILE A 202 -6.49 9.80 -0.05
CA ILE A 202 -5.02 9.73 0.10
C ILE A 202 -4.65 8.25 0.15
N THR A 203 -3.81 7.80 -0.80
CA THR A 203 -3.23 6.44 -0.73
C THR A 203 -1.97 6.48 0.12
N LYS A 204 -1.91 5.62 1.14
CA LYS A 204 -0.74 5.40 2.01
C LYS A 204 -0.26 3.95 1.87
N ARG A 205 1.03 3.71 2.14
CA ARG A 205 1.64 2.37 2.07
C ARG A 205 2.15 1.96 3.44
N PHE A 206 1.73 0.79 3.89
CA PHE A 206 2.10 0.23 5.19
C PHE A 206 2.90 -1.06 4.98
N LEU A 207 3.99 -1.22 5.74
CA LEU A 207 4.90 -2.36 5.70
C LEU A 207 4.70 -3.18 6.97
N PHE A 208 4.21 -4.41 6.82
CA PHE A 208 4.11 -5.38 7.91
C PHE A 208 5.36 -6.29 7.88
N PRO A 209 6.29 -6.19 8.85
CA PRO A 209 7.46 -7.08 8.89
C PRO A 209 7.05 -8.55 9.07
N ALA A 210 7.82 -9.48 8.50
CA ALA A 210 7.54 -10.90 8.59
C ALA A 210 7.43 -11.41 10.05
N SER A 211 8.23 -10.86 10.96
CA SER A 211 8.15 -11.12 12.41
C SER A 211 6.83 -10.66 13.04
N LYS A 212 6.33 -9.47 12.68
CA LYS A 212 5.03 -8.97 13.16
C LYS A 212 3.86 -9.79 12.58
N ILE A 213 3.96 -10.22 11.32
CA ILE A 213 2.98 -11.14 10.71
C ILE A 213 2.98 -12.51 11.41
N ALA A 214 4.15 -13.03 11.79
CA ALA A 214 4.25 -14.27 12.56
C ALA A 214 3.59 -14.13 13.94
N ALA A 215 3.88 -13.05 14.68
CA ALA A 215 3.27 -12.78 15.99
C ALA A 215 1.74 -12.61 15.90
N LEU A 216 1.23 -11.91 14.87
CA LEU A 216 -0.21 -11.81 14.61
C LEU A 216 -0.87 -13.18 14.39
N LYS A 217 -0.23 -14.06 13.61
CA LYS A 217 -0.71 -15.44 13.39
C LYS A 217 -0.73 -16.24 14.69
N GLU A 218 0.33 -16.15 15.48
CA GLU A 218 0.45 -16.84 16.77
C GLU A 218 -0.60 -16.36 17.78
N ARG A 219 -0.82 -15.05 17.92
CA ARG A 219 -1.87 -14.49 18.77
C ARG A 219 -3.27 -14.99 18.37
N VAL A 220 -3.58 -15.02 17.07
CA VAL A 220 -4.85 -15.55 16.54
C VAL A 220 -5.00 -17.06 16.77
N LEU A 221 -3.91 -17.84 16.69
CA LEU A 221 -3.90 -19.27 17.02
C LEU A 221 -4.20 -19.50 18.52
N LEU A 222 -3.46 -18.81 19.40
CA LEU A 222 -3.60 -18.91 20.86
C LEU A 222 -4.99 -18.46 21.35
N ALA A 223 -5.60 -17.46 20.71
CA ALA A 223 -6.96 -17.02 20.98
C ALA A 223 -8.03 -18.02 20.49
N SER A 224 -7.74 -18.82 19.46
CA SER A 224 -8.73 -19.70 18.81
C SER A 224 -9.06 -20.98 19.59
N LYS A 225 -8.19 -21.41 20.51
CA LYS A 225 -8.29 -22.45 21.58
C LYS A 225 -8.94 -23.83 21.34
N THR A 226 -9.82 -24.01 20.37
CA THR A 226 -10.63 -25.24 20.18
C THR A 226 -10.50 -25.85 18.78
N ASP A 227 -9.68 -25.25 17.90
CA ASP A 227 -9.75 -25.44 16.45
C ASP A 227 -8.36 -25.82 15.89
N THR A 228 -7.95 -27.07 16.13
CA THR A 228 -6.60 -27.59 15.87
C THR A 228 -6.19 -27.65 14.39
N ILE A 229 -7.12 -27.40 13.47
CA ILE A 229 -6.91 -27.40 12.02
C ILE A 229 -6.77 -25.96 11.48
N PHE A 230 -7.08 -24.94 12.28
CA PHE A 230 -7.10 -23.55 11.85
C PHE A 230 -5.68 -22.92 11.81
N SER A 231 -5.03 -22.92 10.64
CA SER A 231 -3.78 -22.16 10.43
C SER A 231 -4.05 -20.91 9.57
N PRO A 232 -3.97 -19.67 10.10
CA PRO A 232 -4.32 -18.46 9.36
C PRO A 232 -3.21 -18.03 8.38
N THR A 233 -3.58 -17.46 7.23
CA THR A 233 -2.62 -16.93 6.24
C THR A 233 -2.24 -15.48 6.56
N PRO A 234 -1.08 -14.98 6.06
CA PRO A 234 -0.69 -13.57 6.18
C PRO A 234 -1.76 -12.59 5.67
N ILE A 235 -2.46 -12.95 4.59
CA ILE A 235 -3.50 -12.11 3.97
C ILE A 235 -4.70 -12.01 4.90
N GLU A 236 -5.18 -13.11 5.46
CA GLU A 236 -6.34 -13.11 6.36
C GLU A 236 -6.06 -12.32 7.65
N VAL A 237 -4.89 -12.50 8.30
CA VAL A 237 -4.58 -11.76 9.56
C VAL A 237 -4.38 -10.27 9.33
N VAL A 238 -3.67 -9.87 8.26
CA VAL A 238 -3.46 -8.43 7.96
C VAL A 238 -4.76 -7.77 7.51
N SER A 239 -5.59 -8.48 6.73
CA SER A 239 -6.89 -7.93 6.29
C SER A 239 -7.87 -7.78 7.46
N ALA A 240 -7.95 -8.77 8.36
CA ALA A 240 -8.77 -8.70 9.57
C ALA A 240 -8.31 -7.58 10.51
N LEU A 241 -7.00 -7.39 10.68
CA LEU A 241 -6.45 -6.32 11.53
C LEU A 241 -6.78 -4.93 10.99
N ILE A 242 -6.58 -4.70 9.69
CA ILE A 242 -6.92 -3.43 9.04
C ILE A 242 -8.43 -3.19 9.09
N TRP A 243 -9.25 -4.20 8.81
CA TRP A 243 -10.70 -4.09 8.87
C TRP A 243 -11.20 -3.71 10.27
N ARG A 244 -10.68 -4.39 11.33
CA ARG A 244 -11.01 -4.07 12.73
C ARG A 244 -10.76 -2.60 13.04
N TYR A 245 -9.58 -2.07 12.70
CA TYR A 245 -9.26 -0.68 13.01
C TYR A 245 -10.01 0.35 12.17
N MET A 246 -10.32 0.05 10.91
CA MET A 246 -11.17 0.93 10.13
C MET A 246 -12.61 0.97 10.70
N MET A 247 -13.13 -0.13 11.23
CA MET A 247 -14.41 -0.13 11.97
C MET A 247 -14.35 0.68 13.25
N GLU A 248 -13.26 0.57 14.02
CA GLU A 248 -13.07 1.32 15.28
C GLU A 248 -13.02 2.84 15.04
N VAL A 249 -12.22 3.29 14.07
CA VAL A 249 -12.16 4.70 13.63
C VAL A 249 -13.53 5.19 13.14
N SER A 250 -14.22 4.39 12.31
CA SER A 250 -15.52 4.75 11.76
C SER A 250 -16.60 4.94 12.84
N ARG A 251 -16.67 4.01 13.80
CA ARG A 251 -17.55 4.03 14.97
C ARG A 251 -17.37 5.31 15.80
N GLU A 252 -16.14 5.79 15.94
CA GLU A 252 -15.85 6.99 16.74
C GLU A 252 -16.16 8.27 15.98
N ARG A 253 -15.92 8.29 14.67
CA ARG A 253 -16.30 9.38 13.77
C ARG A 253 -17.82 9.53 13.63
N SER A 254 -18.57 8.43 13.65
CA SER A 254 -20.05 8.42 13.54
C SER A 254 -20.76 8.51 14.89
N GLY A 255 -20.11 8.10 15.98
CA GLY A 255 -20.72 7.92 17.30
C GLY A 255 -21.65 6.70 17.40
N CYS A 256 -21.71 5.83 16.39
CA CYS A 256 -22.60 4.69 16.33
C CYS A 256 -21.92 3.41 15.80
N LEU A 257 -22.51 2.25 16.05
CA LEU A 257 -22.07 0.99 15.42
C LEU A 257 -22.55 0.96 13.96
N SER A 258 -21.77 1.55 13.07
CA SER A 258 -21.97 1.40 11.63
C SER A 258 -21.70 -0.07 11.23
N PRO A 259 -22.67 -0.78 10.63
CA PRO A 259 -22.40 -2.07 9.99
C PRO A 259 -21.31 -1.92 8.92
N SER A 260 -20.54 -3.00 8.68
CA SER A 260 -19.52 -2.98 7.64
C SER A 260 -19.37 -4.32 6.93
N ILE A 261 -18.86 -4.27 5.69
CA ILE A 261 -18.70 -5.43 4.83
C ILE A 261 -17.28 -5.46 4.29
N MET A 262 -16.56 -6.57 4.49
CA MET A 262 -15.31 -6.86 3.83
C MET A 262 -15.58 -7.62 2.54
N THR A 263 -15.04 -7.15 1.42
CA THR A 263 -15.15 -7.83 0.12
C THR A 263 -13.77 -8.22 -0.40
N HIS A 264 -13.53 -9.49 -0.74
CA HIS A 264 -12.24 -9.98 -1.22
C HIS A 264 -12.32 -10.47 -2.67
N ALA A 265 -11.38 -10.04 -3.51
CA ALA A 265 -11.30 -10.53 -4.90
C ALA A 265 -10.68 -11.93 -4.96
N VAL A 266 -11.42 -12.91 -5.48
CA VAL A 266 -11.05 -14.33 -5.53
C VAL A 266 -10.83 -14.79 -6.97
N ASN A 267 -9.62 -15.24 -7.31
CA ASN A 267 -9.30 -15.82 -8.62
C ASN A 267 -10.06 -17.15 -8.84
N LEU A 268 -10.82 -17.24 -9.93
CA LEU A 268 -11.61 -18.41 -10.32
C LEU A 268 -10.80 -19.45 -11.10
N ARG A 269 -9.64 -19.11 -11.68
CA ARG A 269 -8.83 -20.05 -12.47
C ARG A 269 -8.50 -21.35 -11.71
N PRO A 270 -8.06 -21.33 -10.42
CA PRO A 270 -7.81 -22.55 -9.64
C PRO A 270 -9.07 -23.31 -9.20
N ARG A 271 -10.26 -22.74 -9.45
CA ARG A 271 -11.58 -23.26 -9.04
C ARG A 271 -12.39 -23.81 -10.21
N ASN A 272 -11.94 -23.58 -11.44
CA ASN A 272 -12.57 -24.18 -12.60
C ASN A 272 -12.52 -25.71 -12.49
N ASP A 273 -13.60 -26.36 -12.91
CA ASP A 273 -13.85 -27.77 -12.72
C ASP A 273 -14.39 -28.37 -14.03
N PRO A 274 -13.99 -29.60 -14.44
CA PRO A 274 -13.12 -30.54 -13.74
C PRO A 274 -11.64 -30.10 -13.66
N VAL A 275 -11.18 -29.27 -14.60
CA VAL A 275 -9.76 -28.89 -14.74
C VAL A 275 -9.55 -27.40 -14.43
N PRO A 276 -8.61 -27.04 -13.52
CA PRO A 276 -8.21 -25.65 -13.29
C PRO A 276 -7.68 -24.97 -14.55
N LEU A 277 -8.01 -23.69 -14.73
CA LEU A 277 -7.50 -22.89 -15.86
C LEU A 277 -6.03 -22.49 -15.63
N PRO A 278 -5.18 -22.48 -16.68
CA PRO A 278 -3.79 -22.05 -16.59
C PRO A 278 -3.66 -20.52 -16.44
N GLU A 279 -2.45 -20.04 -16.14
CA GLU A 279 -2.14 -18.59 -16.03
C GLU A 279 -2.44 -17.81 -17.33
N SER A 280 -2.40 -18.47 -18.51
CA SER A 280 -2.69 -17.85 -19.81
C SER A 280 -4.19 -17.64 -20.11
N ALA A 281 -5.09 -18.15 -19.25
CA ALA A 281 -6.52 -17.89 -19.35
C ALA A 281 -6.80 -16.40 -19.06
N SER A 282 -7.13 -15.65 -20.11
CA SER A 282 -7.21 -14.20 -20.14
C SER A 282 -8.67 -13.70 -20.04
N GLY A 283 -8.86 -12.49 -19.51
CA GLY A 283 -10.17 -11.89 -19.21
C GLY A 283 -10.41 -11.76 -17.71
N ASN A 284 -11.54 -11.17 -17.30
CA ASN A 284 -11.93 -11.19 -15.88
C ASN A 284 -12.38 -12.60 -15.48
N LEU A 285 -11.52 -13.31 -14.72
CA LEU A 285 -11.82 -14.64 -14.18
C LEU A 285 -11.62 -14.59 -12.65
N SER A 286 -12.33 -13.66 -12.02
CA SER A 286 -12.37 -13.47 -10.57
C SER A 286 -13.78 -13.12 -10.09
N TRP A 287 -14.13 -13.53 -8.87
CA TRP A 287 -15.40 -13.17 -8.22
C TRP A 287 -15.20 -12.57 -6.83
N LEU A 288 -16.28 -12.07 -6.23
CA LEU A 288 -16.29 -11.37 -4.95
C LEU A 288 -16.70 -12.32 -3.81
N ALA A 289 -15.79 -12.55 -2.86
CA ALA A 289 -16.14 -13.11 -1.55
C ALA A 289 -16.61 -11.97 -0.63
N ILE A 290 -17.68 -12.20 0.13
CA ILE A 290 -18.32 -11.18 1.00
C ILE A 290 -18.33 -11.68 2.45
N ALA A 291 -17.81 -10.89 3.38
CA ALA A 291 -17.88 -11.13 4.82
C ALA A 291 -18.53 -9.92 5.52
N PRO A 292 -19.76 -10.02 6.03
CA PRO A 292 -20.39 -8.97 6.84
C PRO A 292 -19.86 -9.01 8.27
N ALA A 293 -19.51 -7.86 8.84
CA ALA A 293 -19.32 -7.72 10.28
C ALA A 293 -20.68 -7.74 10.98
N THR A 294 -20.86 -8.66 11.93
CA THR A 294 -22.06 -8.67 12.78
C THR A 294 -22.09 -7.48 13.75
N GLU A 295 -23.27 -7.01 14.13
CA GLU A 295 -23.51 -5.85 15.03
C GLU A 295 -23.12 -6.10 16.52
N LYS A 296 -22.00 -6.77 16.77
CA LYS A 296 -21.44 -6.98 18.12
C LYS A 296 -20.55 -5.79 18.48
N SER A 297 -20.73 -5.26 19.69
CA SER A 297 -20.00 -4.08 20.20
C SER A 297 -18.48 -4.24 20.24
N LEU A 298 -18.00 -5.47 20.36
CA LEU A 298 -16.60 -5.88 20.19
C LEU A 298 -16.57 -7.12 19.29
N ILE A 299 -15.79 -7.08 18.21
CA ILE A 299 -15.47 -8.25 17.40
C ILE A 299 -13.98 -8.54 17.53
N GLU A 300 -13.66 -9.73 18.02
CA GLU A 300 -12.28 -10.15 18.22
C GLU A 300 -11.56 -10.44 16.90
N LEU A 301 -10.23 -10.29 16.90
CA LEU A 301 -9.42 -10.44 15.69
C LEU A 301 -9.57 -11.84 15.08
N GLN A 302 -9.55 -12.89 15.90
CA GLN A 302 -9.73 -14.28 15.43
C GLN A 302 -11.11 -14.52 14.78
N ASP A 303 -12.16 -13.81 15.21
CA ASP A 303 -13.50 -13.95 14.65
C ASP A 303 -13.60 -13.29 13.28
N LEU A 304 -12.94 -12.13 13.09
CA LEU A 304 -12.80 -11.51 11.78
C LEU A 304 -11.94 -12.38 10.84
N VAL A 305 -10.84 -12.96 11.31
CA VAL A 305 -10.03 -13.91 10.50
C VAL A 305 -10.85 -15.13 10.09
N LYS A 306 -11.71 -15.67 10.97
CA LYS A 306 -12.65 -16.76 10.68
C LYS A 306 -13.73 -16.34 9.66
N GLN A 307 -14.30 -15.13 9.78
CA GLN A 307 -15.27 -14.60 8.82
C GLN A 307 -14.67 -14.42 7.41
N ILE A 308 -13.50 -13.75 7.30
CA ILE A 308 -12.76 -13.58 6.03
C ILE A 308 -12.46 -14.95 5.40
N ARG A 309 -11.97 -15.90 6.20
CA ARG A 309 -11.69 -17.27 5.75
C ARG A 309 -12.91 -17.96 5.18
N ASN A 310 -14.04 -17.89 5.88
CA ASN A 310 -15.25 -18.59 5.48
C ASN A 310 -15.81 -17.99 4.18
N ALA A 311 -15.85 -16.67 4.04
CA ALA A 311 -16.24 -16.01 2.79
C ALA A 311 -15.35 -16.40 1.60
N ILE A 312 -14.02 -16.45 1.78
CA ILE A 312 -13.07 -16.86 0.73
C ILE A 312 -13.20 -18.36 0.40
N LYS A 313 -13.67 -19.19 1.36
CA LYS A 313 -14.00 -20.61 1.14
C LYS A 313 -15.33 -20.82 0.44
N THR A 314 -16.36 -20.00 0.68
CA THR A 314 -17.67 -20.08 -0.01
C THR A 314 -17.50 -20.00 -1.53
N ILE A 315 -16.54 -19.21 -2.00
CA ILE A 315 -16.11 -19.26 -3.39
C ILE A 315 -15.14 -20.44 -3.54
N ASP A 316 -15.67 -21.64 -3.84
CA ASP A 316 -14.90 -22.87 -4.12
C ASP A 316 -15.11 -23.35 -5.57
N LYS A 317 -14.96 -24.66 -5.81
CA LYS A 317 -15.19 -25.30 -7.13
C LYS A 317 -16.67 -25.45 -7.45
N ASP A 318 -17.49 -25.81 -6.47
CA ASP A 318 -18.91 -26.09 -6.69
C ASP A 318 -19.68 -24.78 -6.87
N TYR A 319 -19.33 -23.74 -6.09
CA TYR A 319 -19.80 -22.36 -6.33
C TYR A 319 -19.37 -21.84 -7.71
N ALA A 320 -18.12 -22.09 -8.13
CA ALA A 320 -17.66 -21.70 -9.46
C ALA A 320 -18.41 -22.43 -10.59
N ARG A 321 -18.77 -23.72 -10.39
CA ARG A 321 -19.60 -24.47 -11.34
C ARG A 321 -21.04 -23.94 -11.38
N GLU A 322 -21.60 -23.53 -10.25
CA GLU A 322 -22.92 -22.90 -10.19
C GLU A 322 -22.95 -21.52 -10.89
N MET A 323 -21.92 -20.70 -10.69
CA MET A 323 -21.73 -19.42 -11.43
C MET A 323 -21.66 -19.60 -12.95
N GLN A 324 -21.20 -20.75 -13.44
CA GLN A 324 -21.10 -21.09 -14.87
C GLN A 324 -22.40 -21.71 -15.42
N GLY A 325 -23.31 -22.14 -14.53
CA GLY A 325 -24.59 -22.75 -14.89
C GLY A 325 -25.70 -21.76 -15.22
N GLU A 326 -26.88 -22.27 -15.57
CA GLU A 326 -28.05 -21.49 -15.99
C GLU A 326 -28.47 -20.42 -14.97
N ASN A 327 -28.37 -20.76 -13.67
CA ASN A 327 -28.68 -19.88 -12.54
C ASN A 327 -27.57 -18.88 -12.20
N GLY A 328 -26.39 -18.99 -12.82
CA GLY A 328 -25.20 -18.22 -12.46
C GLY A 328 -25.40 -16.70 -12.51
N PHE A 329 -26.17 -16.18 -13.48
CA PHE A 329 -26.54 -14.75 -13.52
C PHE A 329 -27.38 -14.33 -12.32
N SER A 330 -28.32 -15.18 -11.86
CA SER A 330 -29.16 -14.90 -10.69
C SER A 330 -28.33 -14.91 -9.41
N LEU A 331 -27.43 -15.88 -9.26
CA LEU A 331 -26.46 -15.97 -8.16
C LEU A 331 -25.55 -14.74 -8.11
N MET A 332 -25.01 -14.32 -9.26
CA MET A 332 -24.18 -13.11 -9.38
C MET A 332 -24.97 -11.82 -9.10
N SER A 333 -26.20 -11.69 -9.61
CA SER A 333 -27.06 -10.53 -9.36
C SER A 333 -27.43 -10.40 -7.89
N GLU A 334 -27.78 -11.49 -7.22
CA GLU A 334 -28.12 -11.48 -5.79
C GLU A 334 -26.90 -11.16 -4.92
N CYS A 335 -25.73 -11.71 -5.27
CA CYS A 335 -24.45 -11.37 -4.68
C CYS A 335 -24.10 -9.86 -4.84
N LEU A 336 -24.42 -9.26 -5.99
CA LEU A 336 -24.20 -7.83 -6.23
C LEU A 336 -25.21 -6.93 -5.48
N LYS A 337 -26.48 -7.32 -5.33
CA LYS A 337 -27.46 -6.57 -4.53
C LYS A 337 -27.03 -6.41 -3.08
N GLN A 338 -26.43 -7.46 -2.51
CA GLN A 338 -25.89 -7.48 -1.15
C GLN A 338 -24.69 -6.52 -0.94
N VAL A 339 -24.12 -5.94 -2.01
CA VAL A 339 -22.91 -5.09 -1.94
C VAL A 339 -23.07 -3.71 -2.61
N GLY A 340 -23.93 -3.59 -3.64
CA GLY A 340 -23.97 -2.42 -4.52
C GLY A 340 -25.33 -1.74 -4.69
N GLU A 341 -26.43 -2.49 -4.81
CA GLU A 341 -27.73 -1.90 -5.20
C GLU A 341 -28.60 -1.45 -4.00
N LEU A 342 -28.42 -2.07 -2.82
CA LEU A 342 -29.25 -1.82 -1.64
C LEU A 342 -28.46 -1.68 -0.33
N VAL A 343 -27.14 -1.52 -0.39
CA VAL A 343 -26.32 -1.24 0.80
C VAL A 343 -26.59 0.22 1.24
N PRO A 344 -27.26 0.45 2.40
CA PRO A 344 -27.66 1.79 2.79
C PRO A 344 -26.46 2.64 3.21
N GLU A 345 -26.62 3.97 3.20
CA GLU A 345 -25.55 4.96 3.40
C GLU A 345 -24.77 4.83 4.73
N ASN A 346 -25.30 4.07 5.69
CA ASN A 346 -24.69 3.79 6.99
C ASN A 346 -23.77 2.55 7.03
N VAL A 347 -23.67 1.77 5.94
CA VAL A 347 -22.77 0.60 5.83
C VAL A 347 -21.45 0.98 5.15
N GLU A 348 -20.31 0.69 5.78
CA GLU A 348 -19.01 0.87 5.12
C GLU A 348 -18.48 -0.41 4.45
N VAL A 349 -18.10 -0.31 3.18
CA VAL A 349 -17.56 -1.42 2.37
C VAL A 349 -16.03 -1.31 2.23
N PHE A 350 -15.30 -2.32 2.73
CA PHE A 350 -13.85 -2.44 2.69
C PHE A 350 -13.40 -3.46 1.65
N ARG A 351 -12.71 -2.99 0.60
CA ARG A 351 -12.38 -3.76 -0.61
C ARG A 351 -10.94 -4.26 -0.58
N PHE A 352 -10.73 -5.56 -0.42
CA PHE A 352 -9.41 -6.19 -0.35
C PHE A 352 -9.05 -6.89 -1.67
N ILE A 353 -7.99 -6.41 -2.32
CA ILE A 353 -7.54 -6.90 -3.64
C ILE A 353 -6.09 -7.40 -3.50
N SER A 354 -5.91 -8.69 -3.22
CA SER A 354 -4.59 -9.27 -2.92
C SER A 354 -3.74 -9.46 -4.18
N TRP A 355 -2.59 -8.78 -4.24
CA TRP A 355 -1.62 -8.91 -5.33
C TRP A 355 -0.49 -9.91 -4.99
N ALA A 356 -0.47 -10.41 -3.75
CA ALA A 356 0.58 -11.27 -3.22
C ALA A 356 0.83 -12.57 -4.01
N LYS A 357 -0.16 -13.07 -4.76
CA LYS A 357 -0.05 -14.27 -5.62
C LYS A 357 0.06 -13.97 -7.11
N LEU A 358 0.11 -12.71 -7.54
CA LEU A 358 0.10 -12.34 -8.96
C LEU A 358 1.47 -12.44 -9.64
N ARG A 359 2.53 -12.89 -8.95
CA ARG A 359 3.89 -13.08 -9.54
C ARG A 359 4.50 -11.84 -10.22
N LEU A 360 4.08 -10.63 -9.84
CA LEU A 360 4.49 -9.35 -10.46
C LEU A 360 6.01 -9.12 -10.56
N HIS A 361 6.82 -9.78 -9.73
CA HIS A 361 8.27 -9.67 -9.76
C HIS A 361 8.94 -10.62 -10.78
N GLU A 362 8.17 -11.41 -11.55
CA GLU A 362 8.68 -12.26 -12.64
C GLU A 362 8.80 -11.54 -13.99
N ALA A 363 8.36 -10.28 -14.07
CA ALA A 363 8.42 -9.44 -15.27
C ALA A 363 9.85 -8.94 -15.57
N ASP A 364 10.72 -9.86 -16.00
CA ASP A 364 12.08 -9.55 -16.48
C ASP A 364 12.05 -9.18 -17.97
N PHE A 365 12.66 -8.05 -18.34
CA PHE A 365 12.75 -7.55 -19.72
C PHE A 365 14.09 -7.85 -20.41
N GLY A 366 14.99 -8.59 -19.75
CA GLY A 366 16.35 -8.89 -20.22
C GLY A 366 17.45 -8.13 -19.49
N TRP A 367 17.08 -7.25 -18.55
CA TRP A 367 17.99 -6.50 -17.67
C TRP A 367 17.71 -6.74 -16.18
N GLY A 368 16.96 -7.80 -15.85
CA GLY A 368 16.66 -8.18 -14.48
C GLY A 368 15.20 -7.92 -14.09
N LYS A 369 14.75 -8.69 -13.10
CA LYS A 369 13.46 -8.56 -12.43
C LYS A 369 13.30 -7.18 -11.75
N PRO A 370 12.06 -6.65 -11.63
CA PRO A 370 11.84 -5.37 -10.97
C PRO A 370 12.22 -5.48 -9.48
N ILE A 371 12.89 -4.47 -8.96
CA ILE A 371 13.23 -4.37 -7.53
C ILE A 371 11.97 -4.12 -6.67
N TRP A 372 10.95 -3.51 -7.26
CA TRP A 372 9.69 -3.19 -6.60
C TRP A 372 8.55 -3.10 -7.64
N VAL A 373 7.32 -3.38 -7.21
CA VAL A 373 6.10 -3.10 -7.97
C VAL A 373 5.11 -2.36 -7.07
N SER A 374 4.45 -1.32 -7.59
CA SER A 374 3.52 -0.47 -6.85
C SER A 374 2.27 -0.08 -7.65
N THR A 375 1.35 0.63 -7.02
CA THR A 375 0.15 1.22 -7.62
C THR A 375 0.32 2.72 -7.80
N ALA A 376 -0.41 3.31 -8.75
CA ALA A 376 -0.78 4.73 -8.63
C ALA A 376 -1.86 4.93 -7.54
N GLY A 377 -2.07 6.16 -7.10
CA GLY A 377 -3.09 6.48 -6.08
C GLY A 377 -4.51 6.10 -6.54
N SER A 378 -5.30 5.50 -5.64
CA SER A 378 -6.69 5.13 -5.90
C SER A 378 -7.64 6.29 -5.60
N ALA A 379 -8.56 6.58 -6.54
CA ALA A 379 -9.68 7.51 -6.35
C ALA A 379 -10.86 6.90 -5.55
N PHE A 380 -10.74 5.64 -5.11
CA PHE A 380 -11.81 4.90 -4.44
C PHE A 380 -11.51 4.75 -2.94
N LYS A 381 -12.49 5.08 -2.09
CA LYS A 381 -12.40 4.90 -0.64
C LYS A 381 -12.25 3.43 -0.27
N ASN A 382 -11.63 3.19 0.88
CA ASN A 382 -11.63 1.89 1.58
C ASN A 382 -11.16 0.71 0.70
N THR A 383 -10.21 0.95 -0.21
CA THR A 383 -9.57 -0.07 -1.06
C THR A 383 -8.17 -0.39 -0.53
N ILE A 384 -7.91 -1.66 -0.22
CA ILE A 384 -6.68 -2.17 0.36
C ILE A 384 -6.08 -3.22 -0.58
N SER A 385 -4.83 -3.04 -0.98
CA SER A 385 -4.12 -3.96 -1.88
C SER A 385 -2.87 -4.57 -1.21
N PRO A 386 -2.98 -5.74 -0.56
CA PRO A 386 -1.84 -6.47 -0.03
C PRO A 386 -0.86 -6.88 -1.15
N THR A 387 0.34 -6.29 -1.15
CA THR A 387 1.42 -6.56 -2.11
C THR A 387 2.59 -7.30 -1.47
N PRO A 388 3.45 -8.00 -2.25
CA PRO A 388 4.75 -8.43 -1.79
C PRO A 388 5.63 -7.23 -1.38
N PRO A 389 6.59 -7.39 -0.45
CA PRO A 389 7.55 -6.34 -0.12
C PRO A 389 8.52 -6.08 -1.28
N ARG A 390 9.14 -4.88 -1.29
CA ARG A 390 10.28 -4.55 -2.18
C ARG A 390 11.40 -5.59 -2.02
N ILE A 391 11.90 -6.10 -3.14
CA ILE A 391 13.09 -6.94 -3.16
C ILE A 391 14.29 -6.06 -2.78
N ARG A 392 15.00 -6.45 -1.71
CA ARG A 392 16.29 -5.84 -1.39
C ARG A 392 17.34 -6.46 -2.30
N SER A 393 17.92 -5.66 -3.19
CA SER A 393 19.24 -5.96 -3.73
C SER A 393 20.23 -6.15 -2.57
N PRO A 394 21.23 -7.03 -2.68
CA PRO A 394 22.27 -7.15 -1.67
C PRO A 394 23.04 -5.83 -1.61
N THR A 395 22.78 -5.03 -0.56
CA THR A 395 23.60 -3.87 -0.26
C THR A 395 25.00 -4.37 0.08
N PRO A 396 26.09 -3.82 -0.50
CA PRO A 396 27.40 -4.02 0.07
C PRO A 396 27.38 -3.59 1.55
N PRO A 397 28.19 -4.21 2.43
CA PRO A 397 28.27 -3.77 3.81
C PRO A 397 28.62 -2.28 3.86
N PRO A 398 28.08 -1.51 4.81
CA PRO A 398 28.51 -0.13 4.98
C PRO A 398 30.03 -0.11 5.17
N PRO A 399 30.75 0.87 4.58
CA PRO A 399 32.16 1.01 4.86
C PRO A 399 32.36 1.13 6.38
N PRO A 400 33.44 0.57 6.94
CA PRO A 400 33.71 0.72 8.37
C PRO A 400 33.73 2.22 8.71
N PRO A 401 33.14 2.64 9.84
CA PRO A 401 33.15 4.04 10.23
C PRO A 401 34.61 4.53 10.28
N PRO A 402 34.89 5.77 9.82
CA PRO A 402 36.22 6.34 9.93
C PRO A 402 36.67 6.27 11.40
N PRO A 403 37.95 5.99 11.68
CA PRO A 403 38.42 5.77 13.04
C PRO A 403 38.08 6.99 13.89
N ILE A 404 37.26 6.77 14.92
CA ILE A 404 36.85 7.82 15.86
C ILE A 404 38.10 8.25 16.62
N THR A 405 38.72 9.33 16.16
CA THR A 405 39.74 10.07 16.91
C THR A 405 39.04 10.71 18.10
N ASN A 406 38.95 9.97 19.21
CA ASN A 406 38.35 10.43 20.47
C ASN A 406 38.86 11.84 20.82
N PRO A 407 38.01 12.88 20.78
CA PRO A 407 38.33 14.15 21.39
C PRO A 407 38.42 13.91 22.90
N GLN A 408 39.55 14.26 23.52
CA GLN A 408 39.72 14.04 24.96
C GLN A 408 38.66 14.82 25.75
N SER A 409 37.94 14.13 26.62
CA SER A 409 36.69 14.60 27.24
C SER A 409 36.91 15.66 28.31
N SER A 410 36.98 16.92 27.89
CA SER A 410 36.93 18.11 28.74
C SER A 410 35.49 18.65 28.86
N ILE A 411 34.65 17.90 29.60
CA ILE A 411 33.29 18.35 29.95
C ILE A 411 33.34 19.01 31.34
N ASP A 412 33.51 20.33 31.36
CA ASP A 412 33.25 21.20 32.52
C ASP A 412 32.49 22.46 32.06
N GLY A 413 31.32 22.25 31.48
CA GLY A 413 30.36 23.33 31.22
C GLY A 413 29.57 23.67 32.50
N PRO A 414 29.28 24.95 32.79
CA PRO A 414 28.50 25.32 33.97
C PRO A 414 27.09 24.73 33.93
N LEU A 415 26.53 24.41 35.10
CA LEU A 415 25.14 23.96 35.21
C LEU A 415 24.17 25.07 34.80
N ILE A 416 23.21 24.75 33.94
CA ILE A 416 22.23 25.69 33.40
C ILE A 416 20.90 25.54 34.16
N ALA A 417 20.53 26.57 34.90
CA ALA A 417 19.21 26.68 35.55
C ALA A 417 18.29 27.56 34.71
N LEU A 418 17.12 27.03 34.32
CA LEU A 418 16.12 27.76 33.52
C LEU A 418 15.24 28.61 34.44
N ASN A 419 15.25 29.93 34.26
CA ASN A 419 14.36 30.84 35.00
C ASN A 419 12.98 30.94 34.33
N ILE A 420 12.25 29.82 34.40
CA ILE A 420 10.94 29.62 33.77
C ILE A 420 9.94 30.74 34.10
N ALA A 421 9.96 31.29 35.33
CA ALA A 421 9.08 32.38 35.73
C ALA A 421 9.31 33.71 34.96
N THR A 422 10.42 33.81 34.21
CA THR A 422 10.75 34.95 33.33
C THR A 422 10.89 34.56 31.86
N GLN A 423 11.05 33.26 31.57
CA GLN A 423 11.28 32.72 30.22
C GLN A 423 10.02 32.12 29.59
N ILE A 424 8.98 31.79 30.38
CA ILE A 424 7.70 31.27 29.91
C ILE A 424 6.57 32.01 30.64
N ASN A 425 5.98 33.00 29.97
CA ASN A 425 4.96 33.89 30.56
C ASN A 425 3.62 33.20 30.89
N GLU A 426 3.30 32.07 30.24
CA GLU A 426 2.09 31.31 30.49
C GLU A 426 2.39 29.96 31.13
N LYS A 427 1.80 29.71 32.30
CA LYS A 427 1.85 28.37 32.91
C LYS A 427 1.13 27.34 32.04
N LEU A 428 1.61 26.11 32.07
CA LEU A 428 1.00 25.02 31.32
C LEU A 428 -0.46 24.83 31.76
N THR A 429 -1.36 24.76 30.78
CA THR A 429 -2.77 24.37 30.91
C THR A 429 -3.15 23.43 29.76
N PRO A 430 -4.31 22.73 29.82
CA PRO A 430 -4.75 21.86 28.74
C PRO A 430 -5.07 22.56 27.40
N SER A 431 -5.10 23.89 27.36
CA SER A 431 -5.25 24.71 26.14
C SER A 431 -3.94 25.36 25.69
N THR A 432 -3.05 25.74 26.62
CA THR A 432 -1.77 26.38 26.30
C THR A 432 -0.65 25.38 25.97
N PHE A 433 -0.86 24.07 26.13
CA PHE A 433 0.16 23.03 25.90
C PHE A 433 0.96 23.16 24.58
N PRO A 434 0.35 23.38 23.39
CA PRO A 434 1.12 23.45 22.15
C PRO A 434 2.11 24.63 22.12
N GLN A 435 1.70 25.77 22.68
CA GLN A 435 2.53 26.99 22.78
C GLN A 435 3.60 26.83 23.87
N TRP A 436 3.21 26.30 25.04
CA TRP A 436 4.11 25.94 26.12
C TRP A 436 5.22 24.99 25.64
N ARG A 437 4.85 23.93 24.90
CA ARG A 437 5.82 22.94 24.42
C ARG A 437 6.79 23.55 23.41
N ALA A 438 6.31 24.32 22.45
CA ALA A 438 7.16 24.99 21.46
C ALA A 438 8.18 25.94 22.13
N HIS A 439 7.77 26.71 23.14
CA HIS A 439 8.68 27.56 23.91
C HIS A 439 9.68 26.75 24.75
N PHE A 440 9.25 25.65 25.40
CA PHE A 440 10.12 24.81 26.22
C PHE A 440 11.13 24.02 25.36
N GLU A 441 10.71 23.51 24.19
CA GLU A 441 11.57 22.89 23.17
C GLU A 441 12.61 23.89 22.67
N ALA A 442 12.21 25.12 22.32
CA ALA A 442 13.13 26.16 21.86
C ALA A 442 14.16 26.55 22.93
N LEU A 443 13.78 26.66 24.21
CA LEU A 443 14.70 26.91 25.31
C LEU A 443 15.69 25.75 25.51
N LEU A 444 15.22 24.49 25.50
CA LEU A 444 16.08 23.33 25.68
C LEU A 444 17.05 23.14 24.51
N ILE A 445 16.63 23.41 23.27
CA ILE A 445 17.52 23.42 22.10
C ILE A 445 18.54 24.56 22.22
N GLY A 446 18.10 25.77 22.57
CA GLY A 446 18.97 26.96 22.70
C GLY A 446 20.07 26.84 23.76
N TYR A 447 19.86 26.02 24.80
CA TYR A 447 20.86 25.70 25.82
C TYR A 447 21.56 24.35 25.63
N ASN A 448 21.31 23.63 24.52
CA ASN A 448 21.83 22.29 24.25
C ASN A 448 21.53 21.26 25.36
N LEU A 449 20.27 21.26 25.83
CA LEU A 449 19.71 20.42 26.90
C LEU A 449 18.59 19.47 26.41
N ILE A 450 18.20 19.52 25.15
CA ILE A 450 17.05 18.76 24.62
C ILE A 450 17.21 17.23 24.78
N ASP A 451 18.44 16.72 24.64
CA ASP A 451 18.78 15.29 24.74
C ASP A 451 18.44 14.66 26.11
N TYR A 452 18.36 15.49 27.17
CA TYR A 452 17.95 15.04 28.51
C TYR A 452 16.46 14.70 28.59
N VAL A 453 15.61 15.32 27.76
CA VAL A 453 14.15 15.13 27.79
C VAL A 453 13.64 14.21 26.67
N THR A 454 14.38 14.07 25.57
CA THR A 454 14.13 13.02 24.58
C THR A 454 14.64 11.66 25.07
N GLY A 455 15.81 11.63 25.71
CA GLY A 455 16.49 10.43 26.17
C GLY A 455 17.74 10.04 25.38
N ASP A 456 18.11 10.82 24.36
CA ASP A 456 19.30 10.58 23.53
C ASP A 456 20.61 10.72 24.34
N LYS A 457 20.56 11.39 25.50
CA LYS A 457 21.65 11.47 26.49
C LYS A 457 21.26 10.74 27.79
N PRO A 458 21.27 9.40 27.82
CA PRO A 458 20.84 8.61 28.98
C PRO A 458 21.73 8.84 30.21
N CYS A 459 21.19 8.55 31.40
CA CYS A 459 21.93 8.62 32.66
C CYS A 459 23.13 7.65 32.64
N PRO A 460 24.37 8.12 32.91
CA PRO A 460 25.54 7.25 32.97
C PRO A 460 25.39 6.13 34.00
N SER A 461 25.73 4.90 33.62
CA SER A 461 25.58 3.74 34.51
C SER A 461 26.50 3.86 35.74
N PRO A 462 26.05 3.47 36.95
CA PRO A 462 26.90 3.45 38.15
C PRO A 462 28.20 2.67 37.92
N ASN A 463 28.13 1.56 37.18
CA ASN A 463 29.24 0.63 36.95
C ASN A 463 30.16 1.02 35.78
N ASP A 464 29.84 2.09 35.04
CA ASP A 464 30.66 2.55 33.91
C ASP A 464 31.97 3.18 34.39
N SER A 465 33.11 2.56 34.10
CA SER A 465 34.43 3.07 34.47
C SER A 465 35.01 4.11 33.49
N SER A 466 34.35 4.37 32.36
CA SER A 466 34.79 5.34 31.35
C SER A 466 34.37 6.78 31.64
N VAL A 467 33.38 6.98 32.53
CA VAL A 467 32.82 8.29 32.89
C VAL A 467 33.21 8.65 34.33
N SER A 468 33.81 9.83 34.53
CA SER A 468 34.26 10.27 35.86
C SER A 468 33.08 10.49 36.82
N SER A 469 33.32 10.31 38.13
CA SER A 469 32.30 10.56 39.17
C SER A 469 31.70 11.98 39.07
N LEU A 470 32.53 12.98 38.78
CA LEU A 470 32.10 14.37 38.56
C LEU A 470 31.13 14.48 37.37
N GLN A 471 31.41 13.82 36.24
CA GLN A 471 30.52 13.81 35.07
C GLN A 471 29.20 13.09 35.34
N LYS A 472 29.19 12.02 36.15
CA LYS A 472 27.95 11.35 36.59
C LYS A 472 27.12 12.28 37.47
N SER A 473 27.75 12.96 38.44
CA SER A 473 27.08 13.96 39.28
C SER A 473 26.55 15.15 38.46
N HIS A 474 27.32 15.66 37.50
CA HIS A 474 26.93 16.75 36.60
C HIS A 474 25.68 16.41 35.79
N TRP A 475 25.62 15.22 35.17
CA TRP A 475 24.43 14.76 34.45
C TRP A 475 23.20 14.77 35.35
N VAL A 476 23.31 14.21 36.57
CA VAL A 476 22.20 14.15 37.53
C VAL A 476 21.78 15.55 37.98
N TRP A 477 22.71 16.44 38.29
CA TRP A 477 22.39 17.83 38.66
C TRP A 477 21.66 18.57 37.53
N GLN A 478 22.11 18.40 36.27
CA GLN A 478 21.48 19.04 35.12
C GLN A 478 20.07 18.48 34.84
N ASP A 479 19.85 17.17 34.96
CA ASP A 479 18.51 16.56 34.90
C ASP A 479 17.57 17.12 35.97
N LYS A 480 18.05 17.26 37.22
CA LYS A 480 17.23 17.82 38.31
C LYS A 480 16.87 19.29 38.11
N LEU A 481 17.76 20.09 37.52
CA LEU A 481 17.45 21.48 37.16
C LEU A 481 16.37 21.55 36.07
N ILE A 482 16.42 20.69 35.05
CA ILE A 482 15.41 20.63 33.99
C ILE A 482 14.07 20.11 34.55
N LEU A 483 14.09 19.07 35.41
CA LEU A 483 12.89 18.56 36.07
C LEU A 483 12.23 19.62 36.97
N SER A 484 13.03 20.38 37.72
CA SER A 484 12.55 21.51 38.54
C SER A 484 11.90 22.60 37.68
N ALA A 485 12.52 22.93 36.54
CA ALA A 485 11.97 23.88 35.57
C ALA A 485 10.62 23.39 34.98
N ILE A 486 10.52 22.12 34.58
CA ILE A 486 9.27 21.53 34.08
C ILE A 486 8.18 21.62 35.16
N LEU A 487 8.47 21.22 36.40
CA LEU A 487 7.54 21.30 37.53
C LEU A 487 7.06 22.74 37.79
N ALA A 488 7.99 23.71 37.86
CA ALA A 488 7.68 25.13 38.10
C ALA A 488 6.78 25.76 37.02
N SER A 489 6.88 25.27 35.78
CA SER A 489 6.06 25.73 34.64
C SER A 489 4.59 25.29 34.71
N THR A 490 4.25 24.31 35.56
CA THR A 490 2.89 23.77 35.66
C THR A 490 1.96 24.60 36.56
N THR A 491 0.65 24.53 36.29
CA THR A 491 -0.37 24.93 37.26
C THR A 491 -0.52 23.89 38.38
N PRO A 492 -1.03 24.27 39.57
CA PRO A 492 -1.29 23.34 40.67
C PRO A 492 -2.25 22.18 40.33
N THR A 493 -3.06 22.33 39.27
CA THR A 493 -3.92 21.29 38.71
C THR A 493 -3.18 20.23 37.89
N ILE A 494 -1.94 20.50 37.45
CA ILE A 494 -1.14 19.63 36.59
C ILE A 494 0.08 19.06 37.34
N THR A 495 0.69 19.82 38.25
CA THR A 495 1.84 19.38 39.05
C THR A 495 1.68 17.97 39.69
N PRO A 496 0.50 17.59 40.24
CA PRO A 496 0.32 16.27 40.85
C PRO A 496 0.46 15.08 39.89
N PHE A 497 0.27 15.28 38.58
CA PHE A 497 0.43 14.19 37.62
C PHE A 497 1.90 13.87 37.34
N ILE A 498 2.81 14.83 37.48
CA ILE A 498 4.24 14.68 37.20
C ILE A 498 5.14 14.77 38.45
N SER A 499 4.61 15.04 39.63
CA SER A 499 5.37 15.11 40.90
C SER A 499 6.10 13.80 41.25
N ALA A 500 5.61 12.65 40.77
CA ALA A 500 6.24 11.34 40.92
C ALA A 500 7.31 11.02 39.86
N ALA A 501 7.59 11.92 38.91
CA ALA A 501 8.62 11.72 37.89
C ALA A 501 10.02 11.85 38.50
N THR A 502 10.87 10.83 38.30
CA THR A 502 12.23 10.80 38.83
C THR A 502 13.28 11.42 37.90
N THR A 503 12.96 11.68 36.64
CA THR A 503 13.83 12.37 35.66
C THR A 503 13.05 13.41 34.86
N SER A 504 13.76 14.35 34.25
CA SER A 504 13.19 15.32 33.32
C SER A 504 12.53 14.64 32.12
N GLN A 505 13.16 13.61 31.55
CA GLN A 505 12.58 12.73 30.52
C GLN A 505 11.24 12.13 30.96
N ALA A 506 11.14 11.58 32.18
CA ALA A 506 9.91 10.96 32.68
C ALA A 506 8.77 11.98 32.82
N ALA A 507 9.07 13.20 33.27
CA ALA A 507 8.08 14.30 33.32
C ALA A 507 7.68 14.75 31.91
N TRP A 508 8.65 14.92 31.01
CA TRP A 508 8.45 15.36 29.63
C TRP A 508 7.60 14.39 28.81
N CYS A 509 7.93 13.10 28.86
CA CYS A 509 7.14 12.03 28.22
C CYS A 509 5.73 11.98 28.81
N LYS A 510 5.57 12.13 30.14
CA LYS A 510 4.25 12.09 30.77
C LYS A 510 3.37 13.29 30.38
N LEU A 511 3.92 14.51 30.31
CA LEU A 511 3.20 15.68 29.78
C LEU A 511 2.85 15.52 28.30
N ASN A 512 3.78 15.06 27.47
CA ASN A 512 3.51 14.82 26.05
C ASN A 512 2.42 13.76 25.84
N THR A 513 2.44 12.65 26.56
CA THR A 513 1.37 11.64 26.51
C THR A 513 0.04 12.19 27.04
N MET A 514 0.05 12.95 28.15
CA MET A 514 -1.15 13.56 28.70
C MET A 514 -1.83 14.54 27.72
N TYR A 515 -1.08 15.32 26.95
CA TYR A 515 -1.66 16.34 26.07
C TYR A 515 -1.74 15.94 24.58
N ALA A 516 -1.00 14.93 24.15
CA ALA A 516 -1.33 14.18 22.93
C ALA A 516 -2.68 13.45 23.03
N SER A 517 -3.21 13.21 24.25
CA SER A 517 -4.51 12.58 24.44
C SER A 517 -5.70 13.42 23.93
N ARG A 518 -5.59 14.76 23.88
CA ARG A 518 -6.70 15.63 23.47
C ARG A 518 -7.01 15.64 21.97
N SER A 519 -6.29 14.85 21.18
CA SER A 519 -6.64 14.50 19.80
C SER A 519 -6.67 12.98 19.59
N ARG A 520 -7.00 12.19 20.63
CA ARG A 520 -7.03 10.72 20.58
C ARG A 520 -8.31 10.15 21.21
N SER A 521 -9.25 9.77 20.35
CA SER A 521 -10.20 8.69 20.64
C SER A 521 -9.70 7.32 20.13
N PRO A 522 -9.19 7.17 18.87
CA PRO A 522 -8.98 5.85 18.25
C PRO A 522 -7.91 4.93 18.86
N TRP A 523 -7.19 5.44 19.85
CA TRP A 523 -6.00 4.80 20.43
C TRP A 523 -6.29 4.10 21.77
N VAL A 524 -7.52 4.25 22.31
CA VAL A 524 -7.89 3.71 23.64
C VAL A 524 -8.25 2.21 23.58
N SER A 525 -8.61 1.70 22.41
CA SER A 525 -8.88 0.27 22.14
C SER A 525 -7.66 -0.53 21.66
N MET A 526 -6.48 0.11 21.52
CA MET A 526 -5.32 -0.52 20.90
C MET A 526 -4.43 -1.25 21.93
N ASP A 527 -4.41 -2.58 21.84
CA ASP A 527 -3.46 -3.46 22.54
C ASP A 527 -2.01 -3.03 22.28
N GLU A 528 -1.17 -3.06 23.31
CA GLU A 528 0.25 -2.72 23.26
C GLU A 528 1.01 -3.57 22.22
N GLN A 529 0.60 -4.83 22.04
CA GLN A 529 1.18 -5.68 20.99
C GLN A 529 0.82 -5.16 19.59
N ASP A 530 -0.41 -4.69 19.38
CA ASP A 530 -0.84 -4.07 18.12
C ASP A 530 -0.13 -2.74 17.90
N MET A 531 -0.05 -1.87 18.92
CA MET A 531 0.72 -0.62 18.88
C MET A 531 2.14 -0.85 18.34
N SER A 532 2.83 -1.90 18.82
CA SER A 532 4.17 -2.25 18.36
C SER A 532 4.28 -2.59 16.86
N ILE A 533 3.17 -2.92 16.18
CA ILE A 533 3.07 -3.16 14.72
C ILE A 533 2.86 -1.82 13.98
N PHE A 534 2.06 -0.94 14.57
CA PHE A 534 1.75 0.39 14.04
C PHE A 534 2.90 1.38 14.20
N GLU A 535 3.70 1.32 15.28
CA GLU A 535 4.88 2.17 15.49
C GLU A 535 5.96 1.99 14.40
N HIS A 536 6.10 0.76 13.88
CA HIS A 536 6.95 0.47 12.71
C HIS A 536 6.40 1.08 11.40
N ASN A 537 5.24 1.72 11.47
CA ASN A 537 4.49 2.36 10.40
C ASN A 537 4.01 3.74 10.85
N GLN A 538 4.92 4.69 11.06
CA GLN A 538 4.59 6.08 11.44
C GLN A 538 3.50 6.72 10.54
N ASP A 539 3.47 6.36 9.25
CA ASP A 539 2.41 6.73 8.30
C ASP A 539 1.01 6.18 8.67
N LEU A 540 0.93 4.98 9.25
CA LEU A 540 -0.31 4.35 9.71
C LEU A 540 -0.78 4.92 11.04
N CYS A 541 0.15 5.17 11.98
CA CYS A 541 -0.15 5.96 13.18
C CYS A 541 -0.68 7.35 12.83
N SER A 542 -0.08 8.00 11.83
CA SER A 542 -0.55 9.31 11.34
C SER A 542 -1.91 9.18 10.66
N PHE A 543 -2.12 8.17 9.81
CA PHE A 543 -3.38 7.96 9.10
C PHE A 543 -4.57 7.69 10.03
N ILE A 544 -4.38 6.84 11.07
CA ILE A 544 -5.39 6.52 12.11
C ILE A 544 -5.58 7.71 13.09
N SER A 545 -4.64 8.66 13.16
CA SER A 545 -4.78 9.90 13.94
C SER A 545 -5.35 11.09 13.14
N LEU A 546 -5.66 10.90 11.85
CA LEU A 546 -6.12 11.95 10.93
C LEU A 546 -7.57 11.75 10.44
N HIS A 547 -8.25 10.69 10.88
CA HIS A 547 -9.60 10.28 10.44
C HIS A 547 -10.44 9.78 11.62
#